data_AF-A0A960R509-F1
#
_entry.id   AF-A0A960R509-F1
#
_cell.length_a   1.000
_cell.length_b   1.000
_cell.length_c   1.000
_cell.angle_alpha   90.00
_cell.angle_beta   90.00
_cell.angle_gamma   90.00
#
_symmetry.space_group_name_H-M   'P 1'
#
loop_
_entity.id
_entity.type
_entity.pdbx_description
1 polymer ?
#
loop_
_entity_poly.entity_id
_entity_poly.type
_entity_poly.pdbx_seq_one_letter_code
_entity_poly.pdbx_strand_id
1 'polypeptide(L)'
;CQVGDLTLSDRKSIRNWLLEQQYRERHPFTDAAPGGWAWTDLPGGVPDADDTPGALLALRLLSEPESEDTCREAAERGIVWLLDLQNGDGGVPTFCRGWGSLPFDRSSPDLTAHTLRAWLAWESEMPANLQERIARASGDALAYLIRQQRPDGSWVPLWFGNQHLRRDEENPTYGTAMVVKALLERRAALEPHSLAALNRGLDWLRTQQNPDGGWGGGHATPSSIEETALALDSLSGCDTVSLDALQRATDWLRKATEDGTVFPAAPIGFYFAKLWYYERLYPLIWTVSALAAFEVRLKADR
;
A
#
# COMPACT_ATOMS: atom_id res chain seq x y z
N CYS A 1 -7.55 10.94 -5.52
CA CYS A 1 -7.80 12.29 -4.98
C CYS A 1 -6.65 13.21 -5.35
N GLN A 2 -6.94 14.33 -6.00
CA GLN A 2 -6.01 15.46 -5.97
C GLN A 2 -6.28 16.24 -4.68
N VAL A 3 -5.26 16.87 -4.11
CA VAL A 3 -5.39 17.54 -2.81
C VAL A 3 -6.38 18.72 -2.81
N GLY A 4 -6.90 19.10 -3.99
CA GLY A 4 -7.90 20.15 -4.18
C GLY A 4 -9.33 19.78 -3.78
N ASP A 5 -9.62 18.50 -3.48
CA ASP A 5 -10.97 18.06 -3.05
C ASP A 5 -11.26 18.38 -1.57
N LEU A 6 -10.22 18.67 -0.77
CA LEU A 6 -10.33 19.01 0.65
C LEU A 6 -10.18 20.52 0.85
N THR A 7 -10.97 21.10 1.77
CA THR A 7 -10.77 22.49 2.18
C THR A 7 -9.43 22.64 2.91
N LEU A 8 -8.83 23.84 2.89
CA LEU A 8 -7.60 24.12 3.65
C LEU A 8 -7.77 23.80 5.15
N SER A 9 -8.97 24.03 5.69
CA SER A 9 -9.29 23.71 7.08
C SER A 9 -9.26 22.21 7.35
N ASP A 10 -9.86 21.40 6.47
CA ASP A 10 -9.85 19.94 6.62
C ASP A 10 -8.43 19.38 6.49
N ARG A 11 -7.66 19.88 5.52
CA ARG A 11 -6.26 19.47 5.31
C ARG A 11 -5.42 19.75 6.55
N LYS A 12 -5.55 20.94 7.12
CA LYS A 12 -4.89 21.33 8.36
C LYS A 12 -5.33 20.45 9.54
N SER A 13 -6.62 20.19 9.71
CA SER A 13 -7.12 19.36 10.80
C SER A 13 -6.60 17.93 10.73
N ILE A 14 -6.65 17.30 9.54
CA ILE A 14 -6.15 15.93 9.33
C ILE A 14 -4.64 15.86 9.55
N ARG A 15 -3.88 16.81 8.99
CA ARG A 15 -2.43 16.91 9.17
C ARG A 15 -2.05 17.01 10.64
N ASN A 16 -2.68 17.92 11.37
CA ASN A 16 -2.38 18.13 12.78
C ASN A 16 -2.71 16.88 13.60
N TRP A 17 -3.86 16.25 13.34
CA TRP A 17 -4.22 15.00 13.99
C TRP A 17 -3.17 13.90 13.76
N LEU A 18 -2.70 13.72 12.53
CA LEU A 18 -1.62 12.77 12.22
C LEU A 18 -0.31 13.10 12.96
N LEU A 19 0.07 14.38 13.00
CA LEU A 19 1.28 14.82 13.72
C LEU A 19 1.20 14.59 15.23
N GLU A 20 -0.01 14.63 15.80
CA GLU A 20 -0.30 14.34 17.21
C GLU A 20 -0.27 12.83 17.50
N GLN A 21 -0.61 11.97 16.53
CA GLN A 21 -0.61 10.51 16.70
C GLN A 21 0.79 9.86 16.62
N GLN A 22 1.83 10.60 16.19
CA GLN A 22 3.16 10.02 16.07
C GLN A 22 3.73 9.65 17.45
N TYR A 23 4.23 8.42 17.60
CA TYR A 23 4.96 8.04 18.81
C TYR A 23 6.30 8.80 18.90
N ARG A 24 6.44 9.65 19.92
CA ARG A 24 7.66 10.46 20.15
C ARG A 24 8.53 9.96 21.30
N GLU A 25 8.02 8.99 22.04
CA GLU A 25 8.72 8.31 23.12
C GLU A 25 8.72 6.80 22.85
N ARG A 26 9.61 6.10 23.55
CA ARG A 26 9.70 4.65 23.50
C ARG A 26 8.39 4.03 23.99
N HIS A 27 7.83 3.10 23.23
CA HIS A 27 6.52 2.55 23.52
C HIS A 27 6.54 1.75 24.85
N PRO A 28 5.66 2.05 25.82
CA PRO A 28 5.80 1.58 27.21
C PRO A 28 5.60 0.07 27.39
N PHE A 29 4.93 -0.61 26.45
CA PHE A 29 4.60 -2.03 26.56
C PHE A 29 5.45 -2.94 25.66
N THR A 30 5.96 -2.40 24.55
CA THR A 30 6.68 -3.19 23.53
C THR A 30 8.13 -2.77 23.38
N ASP A 31 8.54 -1.69 24.06
CA ASP A 31 9.89 -1.12 23.96
C ASP A 31 10.25 -0.61 22.55
N ALA A 32 9.25 -0.48 21.65
CA ALA A 32 9.45 -0.01 20.29
C ALA A 32 10.04 1.41 20.29
N ALA A 33 10.98 1.67 19.39
CA ALA A 33 11.56 2.99 19.20
C ALA A 33 10.50 4.02 18.78
N PRO A 34 10.65 5.30 19.15
CA PRO A 34 9.76 6.35 18.66
C PRO A 34 9.94 6.59 17.16
N GLY A 35 8.90 7.10 16.52
CA GLY A 35 8.90 7.57 15.13
C GLY A 35 7.75 7.04 14.29
N GLY A 36 7.22 5.87 14.64
CA GLY A 36 6.11 5.23 13.93
C GLY A 36 4.72 5.74 14.35
N TRP A 37 3.72 5.27 13.60
CA TRP A 37 2.29 5.40 13.86
C TRP A 37 1.69 4.01 14.02
N ALA A 38 0.58 3.93 14.77
CA ALA A 38 -0.15 2.70 15.01
C ALA A 38 -1.53 2.75 14.35
N TRP A 39 -2.11 1.57 14.11
CA TRP A 39 -3.47 1.38 13.59
C TRP A 39 -4.61 2.06 14.38
N THR A 40 -4.36 2.48 15.62
CA THR A 40 -5.36 3.09 16.51
C THR A 40 -4.78 4.28 17.28
N ASP A 41 -5.62 5.28 17.51
CA ASP A 41 -5.36 6.43 18.38
C ASP A 41 -5.55 6.12 19.88
N LEU A 42 -6.02 4.91 20.20
CA LEU A 42 -6.24 4.49 21.57
C LEU A 42 -4.92 4.13 22.27
N PRO A 43 -4.83 4.36 23.60
CA PRO A 43 -3.65 3.98 24.38
C PRO A 43 -3.28 2.50 24.20
N GLY A 44 -2.00 2.25 23.90
CA GLY A 44 -1.46 0.90 23.72
C GLY A 44 -1.40 0.42 22.27
N GLY A 45 -1.82 1.24 21.29
CA GLY A 45 -1.57 0.98 19.87
C GLY A 45 -0.08 0.81 19.59
N VAL A 46 0.32 -0.30 19.00
CA VAL A 46 1.73 -0.58 18.70
C VAL A 46 2.08 0.03 17.35
N PRO A 47 3.15 0.86 17.23
CA PRO A 47 3.55 1.40 15.94
C PRO A 47 4.00 0.27 15.00
N ASP A 48 3.60 0.36 13.74
CA ASP A 48 3.77 -0.72 12.75
C ASP A 48 4.11 -0.21 11.35
N ALA A 49 4.59 -1.12 10.51
CA ALA A 49 5.00 -0.85 9.13
C ALA A 49 3.87 -0.87 8.10
N ASP A 50 2.62 -1.05 8.51
CA ASP A 50 1.47 -0.90 7.63
C ASP A 50 0.92 0.53 7.72
N ASP A 51 0.75 1.05 8.94
CA ASP A 51 0.21 2.38 9.22
C ASP A 51 1.24 3.51 9.09
N THR A 52 2.50 3.28 9.50
CA THR A 52 3.55 4.30 9.41
C THR A 52 3.74 4.82 7.98
N PRO A 53 3.84 3.96 6.93
CA PRO A 53 3.90 4.45 5.55
C PRO A 53 2.66 5.25 5.12
N GLY A 54 1.46 4.85 5.56
CA GLY A 54 0.22 5.56 5.28
C GLY A 54 0.24 6.99 5.83
N ALA A 55 0.65 7.15 7.09
CA ALA A 55 0.82 8.46 7.73
C ALA A 55 1.85 9.33 6.99
N LEU A 56 2.99 8.74 6.61
CA LEU A 56 4.05 9.45 5.86
C LEU A 56 3.54 9.96 4.50
N LEU A 57 2.83 9.12 3.74
CA LEU A 57 2.26 9.52 2.44
C LEU A 57 1.18 10.60 2.61
N ALA A 58 0.33 10.48 3.63
CA ALA A 58 -0.69 11.48 3.93
C ALA A 58 -0.07 12.84 4.31
N LEU A 59 0.93 12.86 5.19
CA LEU A 59 1.66 14.07 5.55
C LEU A 59 2.32 14.72 4.33
N ARG A 60 2.85 13.94 3.38
CA ARG A 60 3.44 14.47 2.15
C ARG A 60 2.43 15.26 1.31
N LEU A 61 1.21 14.75 1.22
CA LEU A 61 0.11 15.33 0.43
C LEU A 61 -0.59 16.50 1.15
N LEU A 62 -0.59 16.49 2.47
CA LEU A 62 -1.23 17.50 3.32
C LEU A 62 -0.27 18.62 3.75
N SER A 63 1.03 18.48 3.46
CA SER A 63 2.03 19.51 3.72
C SER A 63 1.71 20.79 2.94
N GLU A 64 1.72 21.91 3.65
CA GLU A 64 1.58 23.28 3.14
C GLU A 64 2.79 24.10 3.58
N PRO A 65 3.15 25.21 2.90
CA PRO A 65 4.38 25.97 3.18
C PRO A 65 4.60 26.32 4.66
N GLU A 66 3.54 26.62 5.40
CA GLU A 66 3.61 26.95 6.84
C GLU A 66 3.88 25.74 7.77
N SER A 67 3.71 24.53 7.26
CA SER A 67 3.80 23.27 8.00
C SER A 67 4.86 22.32 7.45
N GLU A 68 5.55 22.73 6.39
CA GLU A 68 6.51 21.93 5.64
C GLU A 68 7.64 21.40 6.52
N ASP A 69 8.22 22.27 7.36
CA ASP A 69 9.26 21.89 8.30
C ASP A 69 8.77 20.86 9.32
N THR A 70 7.59 21.10 9.93
CA THR A 70 7.02 20.18 10.93
C THR A 70 6.67 18.81 10.31
N CYS A 71 6.14 18.79 9.09
CA CYS A 71 5.85 17.55 8.38
C CYS A 71 7.15 16.82 8.01
N ARG A 72 8.17 17.54 7.53
CA ARG A 72 9.48 16.96 7.18
C ARG A 72 10.17 16.35 8.40
N GLU A 73 10.16 17.02 9.55
CA GLU A 73 10.73 16.48 10.80
C GLU A 73 9.98 15.23 11.28
N ALA A 74 8.65 15.22 11.18
CA ALA A 74 7.85 14.03 11.49
C ALA A 74 8.16 12.89 10.51
N ALA A 75 8.30 13.21 9.23
CA ALA A 75 8.66 12.24 8.20
C ALA A 75 10.05 11.65 8.43
N GLU A 76 11.05 12.46 8.77
CA GLU A 76 12.40 12.00 9.07
C GLU A 76 12.39 10.95 10.19
N ARG A 77 11.65 11.19 11.28
CA ARG A 77 11.52 10.22 12.39
C ARG A 77 10.87 8.91 11.93
N GLY A 78 9.78 8.98 11.15
CA GLY A 78 9.11 7.78 10.63
C GLY A 78 9.96 6.99 9.65
N ILE A 79 10.72 7.69 8.80
CA ILE A 79 11.66 7.09 7.85
C ILE A 79 12.77 6.37 8.59
N VAL A 80 13.40 7.01 9.59
CA VAL A 80 14.43 6.37 10.42
C VAL A 80 13.88 5.14 11.12
N TRP A 81 12.66 5.22 11.68
CA TRP A 81 11.99 4.08 12.30
C TRP A 81 11.82 2.91 11.32
N LEU A 82 11.33 3.15 10.10
CA LEU A 82 11.18 2.11 9.06
C LEU A 82 12.53 1.54 8.60
N LEU A 83 13.55 2.38 8.43
CA LEU A 83 14.91 1.94 8.05
C LEU A 83 15.53 1.04 9.10
N ASP A 84 15.31 1.35 10.38
CA ASP A 84 15.84 0.56 11.48
C ASP A 84 15.04 -0.75 11.68
N LEU A 85 13.76 -0.77 11.26
CA LEU A 85 12.88 -1.93 11.28
C LEU A 85 13.17 -2.96 10.18
N GLN A 86 13.67 -2.53 9.01
CA GLN A 86 13.95 -3.41 7.87
C GLN A 86 14.82 -4.62 8.27
N ASN A 87 14.39 -5.82 7.86
CA ASN A 87 15.09 -7.06 8.15
C ASN A 87 16.33 -7.23 7.26
N GLY A 88 17.26 -8.10 7.69
CA GLY A 88 18.46 -8.42 6.93
C GLY A 88 18.20 -9.15 5.60
N ASP A 89 16.98 -9.64 5.38
CA ASP A 89 16.55 -10.20 4.10
C ASP A 89 16.05 -9.12 3.12
N GLY A 90 16.12 -7.84 3.50
CA GLY A 90 15.70 -6.68 2.71
C GLY A 90 14.21 -6.36 2.79
N GLY A 91 13.38 -7.26 3.32
CA GLY A 91 11.96 -6.99 3.49
C GLY A 91 11.64 -6.30 4.81
N VAL A 92 10.40 -5.85 4.95
CA VAL A 92 9.91 -5.11 6.12
C VAL A 92 8.88 -5.96 6.86
N PRO A 93 9.07 -6.20 8.18
CA PRO A 93 8.09 -6.89 9.03
C PRO A 93 6.98 -5.93 9.47
N THR A 94 6.02 -6.38 10.29
CA THR A 94 4.94 -5.53 10.80
C THR A 94 5.42 -4.69 11.98
N PHE A 95 6.00 -5.32 13.00
CA PHE A 95 6.27 -4.68 14.30
C PHE A 95 7.74 -4.70 14.69
N CYS A 96 8.42 -5.85 14.55
CA CYS A 96 9.75 -6.07 15.12
C CYS A 96 10.76 -6.59 14.10
N ARG A 97 11.93 -5.95 14.08
CA ARG A 97 13.09 -6.47 13.36
C ARG A 97 13.58 -7.78 13.97
N GLY A 98 13.92 -8.75 13.12
CA GLY A 98 14.54 -10.01 13.51
C GLY A 98 13.55 -11.09 13.94
N TRP A 99 12.24 -10.82 13.94
CA TRP A 99 11.19 -11.80 14.24
C TRP A 99 10.79 -12.65 13.03
N GLY A 100 11.64 -12.71 11.99
CA GLY A 100 11.33 -13.36 10.72
C GLY A 100 11.04 -14.87 10.78
N SER A 101 11.37 -15.55 11.89
CA SER A 101 10.98 -16.93 12.13
C SER A 101 9.54 -17.10 12.62
N LEU A 102 8.91 -16.02 13.10
CA LEU A 102 7.51 -15.98 13.51
C LEU A 102 6.65 -15.68 12.29
N PRO A 103 5.69 -16.54 11.92
CA PRO A 103 4.91 -16.37 10.69
C PRO A 103 4.17 -15.03 10.55
N PHE A 104 3.89 -14.37 11.66
CA PHE A 104 3.10 -13.14 11.74
C PHE A 104 3.90 -11.85 11.73
N ASP A 105 5.22 -11.94 11.88
CA ASP A 105 6.09 -10.76 11.86
C ASP A 105 7.31 -10.99 10.97
N ARG A 106 7.14 -11.90 10.01
CA ARG A 106 8.05 -12.04 8.89
C ARG A 106 7.95 -10.83 7.98
N SER A 107 9.05 -10.55 7.28
CA SER A 107 9.01 -9.64 6.14
C SER A 107 7.90 -10.06 5.18
N SER A 108 7.15 -9.10 4.64
CA SER A 108 6.13 -9.38 3.62
C SER A 108 6.17 -8.40 2.43
N PRO A 109 5.74 -8.85 1.23
CA PRO A 109 5.75 -8.01 0.03
C PRO A 109 4.93 -6.72 0.12
N ASP A 110 3.73 -6.76 0.71
CA ASP A 110 2.83 -5.61 0.86
C ASP A 110 3.41 -4.53 1.78
N LEU A 111 3.88 -4.89 2.98
CA LEU A 111 4.51 -3.96 3.93
C LEU A 111 5.81 -3.37 3.38
N THR A 112 6.59 -4.19 2.66
CA THR A 112 7.80 -3.74 1.97
C THR A 112 7.44 -2.73 0.86
N ALA A 113 6.36 -2.96 0.11
CA ALA A 113 5.88 -2.04 -0.91
C ALA A 113 5.35 -0.73 -0.31
N HIS A 114 4.58 -0.78 0.79
CA HIS A 114 4.12 0.41 1.50
C HIS A 114 5.30 1.26 1.97
N THR A 115 6.27 0.63 2.62
CA THR A 115 7.49 1.29 3.12
C THR A 115 8.30 1.92 1.99
N LEU A 116 8.47 1.21 0.86
CA LEU A 116 9.18 1.74 -0.31
C LEU A 116 8.53 3.02 -0.84
N ARG A 117 7.20 3.07 -0.94
CA ARG A 117 6.47 4.27 -1.37
C ARG A 117 6.69 5.44 -0.42
N ALA A 118 6.63 5.19 0.89
CA ALA A 118 6.84 6.23 1.90
C ALA A 118 8.26 6.81 1.85
N TRP A 119 9.30 5.97 1.67
CA TRP A 119 10.67 6.44 1.48
C TRP A 119 10.80 7.32 0.24
N LEU A 120 10.27 6.88 -0.91
CA LEU A 120 10.36 7.61 -2.18
C LEU A 120 9.66 8.97 -2.12
N ALA A 121 8.54 9.06 -1.42
CA ALA A 121 7.74 10.29 -1.31
C ALA A 121 8.49 11.44 -0.61
N TRP A 122 9.50 11.11 0.20
CA TRP A 122 10.24 12.05 1.05
C TRP A 122 11.73 12.11 0.77
N GLU A 123 12.30 11.16 0.01
CA GLU A 123 13.74 11.01 -0.21
C GLU A 123 14.44 12.33 -0.54
N SER A 124 13.93 13.09 -1.51
CA SER A 124 14.54 14.36 -1.94
C SER A 124 14.57 15.45 -0.86
N GLU A 125 13.70 15.36 0.15
CA GLU A 125 13.58 16.32 1.26
C GLU A 125 14.46 15.93 2.46
N MET A 126 15.07 14.74 2.45
CA MET A 126 15.85 14.24 3.57
C MET A 126 17.32 14.71 3.50
N PRO A 127 18.03 14.78 4.64
CA PRO A 127 19.48 15.04 4.64
C PRO A 127 20.26 13.99 3.82
N ALA A 128 21.39 14.39 3.21
CA ALA A 128 22.15 13.55 2.29
C ALA A 128 22.53 12.16 2.86
N ASN A 129 22.91 12.09 4.13
CA ASN A 129 23.22 10.82 4.79
C ASN A 129 21.99 9.89 4.90
N LEU A 130 20.79 10.46 5.02
CA LEU A 130 19.55 9.70 5.07
C LEU A 130 19.09 9.30 3.67
N GLN A 131 19.30 10.15 2.65
CA GLN A 131 19.11 9.78 1.24
C GLN A 131 19.93 8.54 0.88
N GLU A 132 21.21 8.49 1.25
CA GLU A 132 22.06 7.31 1.01
C GLU A 132 21.55 6.05 1.72
N ARG A 133 21.03 6.18 2.95
CA ARG A 133 20.40 5.07 3.68
C ARG A 133 19.12 4.59 3.00
N ILE A 134 18.27 5.52 2.57
CA ILE A 134 17.04 5.24 1.82
C ILE A 134 17.35 4.52 0.51
N ALA A 135 18.34 5.00 -0.25
CA ALA A 135 18.73 4.39 -1.52
C ALA A 135 19.19 2.93 -1.33
N ARG A 136 20.02 2.66 -0.30
CA ARG A 136 20.45 1.30 0.04
C ARG A 136 19.28 0.42 0.46
N ALA A 137 18.48 0.87 1.42
CA ALA A 137 17.33 0.14 1.93
C ALA A 137 16.30 -0.16 0.83
N SER A 138 16.08 0.80 -0.08
CA SER A 138 15.23 0.62 -1.26
C SER A 138 15.78 -0.43 -2.22
N GLY A 139 17.09 -0.47 -2.44
CA GLY A 139 17.73 -1.52 -3.23
C GLY A 139 17.52 -2.91 -2.64
N ASP A 140 17.68 -3.04 -1.32
CA ASP A 140 17.46 -4.30 -0.59
C ASP A 140 15.99 -4.72 -0.61
N ALA A 141 15.06 -3.76 -0.48
CA ALA A 141 13.61 -3.97 -0.60
C ALA A 141 13.21 -4.47 -1.99
N LEU A 142 13.75 -3.86 -3.05
CA LEU A 142 13.51 -4.33 -4.42
C LEU A 142 14.03 -5.74 -4.63
N ALA A 143 15.23 -6.05 -4.12
CA ALA A 143 15.81 -7.39 -4.21
C ALA A 143 14.96 -8.42 -3.45
N TYR A 144 14.42 -8.05 -2.29
CA TYR A 144 13.47 -8.87 -1.54
C TYR A 144 12.19 -9.13 -2.35
N LEU A 145 11.56 -8.07 -2.90
CA LEU A 145 10.34 -8.21 -3.69
C LEU A 145 10.54 -9.13 -4.90
N ILE A 146 11.67 -9.03 -5.61
CA ILE A 146 12.00 -9.93 -6.71
C ILE A 146 12.09 -11.39 -6.23
N ARG A 147 12.74 -11.64 -5.09
CA ARG A 147 12.88 -13.00 -4.53
C ARG A 147 11.55 -13.60 -4.07
N GLN A 148 10.63 -12.77 -3.58
CA GLN A 148 9.32 -13.22 -3.11
C GLN A 148 8.28 -13.37 -4.21
N GLN A 149 8.52 -12.86 -5.41
CA GLN A 149 7.58 -13.01 -6.51
C GLN A 149 7.44 -14.49 -6.88
N ARG A 150 6.20 -14.96 -6.94
CA ARG A 150 5.89 -16.34 -7.34
C ARG A 150 6.22 -16.58 -8.82
N PRO A 151 6.41 -17.84 -9.23
CA PRO A 151 6.66 -18.19 -10.64
C PRO A 151 5.57 -17.70 -11.61
N ASP A 152 4.33 -17.56 -11.14
CA ASP A 152 3.21 -17.04 -11.93
C ASP A 152 3.19 -15.51 -12.05
N GLY A 153 4.04 -14.80 -11.30
CA GLY A 153 4.14 -13.34 -11.28
C GLY A 153 3.46 -12.66 -10.10
N SER A 154 2.76 -13.40 -9.23
CA SER A 154 2.04 -12.82 -8.09
C SER A 154 2.92 -12.57 -6.86
N TRP A 155 2.43 -11.71 -5.97
CA TRP A 155 2.91 -11.56 -4.59
C TRP A 155 1.79 -11.80 -3.60
N VAL A 156 2.12 -12.35 -2.44
CA VAL A 156 1.17 -12.65 -1.38
C VAL A 156 1.37 -11.72 -0.19
N PRO A 157 0.31 -11.07 0.30
CA PRO A 157 0.38 -10.18 1.46
C PRO A 157 0.37 -10.96 2.78
N LEU A 158 0.62 -10.27 3.89
CA LEU A 158 0.63 -10.90 5.21
C LEU A 158 -0.73 -10.80 5.94
N TRP A 159 -1.34 -9.62 5.94
CA TRP A 159 -2.54 -9.31 6.73
C TRP A 159 -3.85 -9.37 5.95
N PHE A 160 -3.78 -9.79 4.68
CA PHE A 160 -4.92 -9.84 3.77
C PHE A 160 -5.07 -11.24 3.18
N GLY A 161 -6.30 -11.75 3.24
CA GLY A 161 -6.66 -13.06 2.74
C GLY A 161 -7.92 -13.01 1.86
N ASN A 162 -8.35 -14.16 1.37
CA ASN A 162 -9.63 -14.29 0.69
C ASN A 162 -10.33 -15.61 1.07
N GLN A 163 -11.53 -15.52 1.63
CA GLN A 163 -12.33 -16.66 2.11
C GLN A 163 -12.71 -17.67 1.02
N HIS A 164 -12.65 -17.28 -0.26
CA HIS A 164 -13.00 -18.13 -1.38
C HIS A 164 -11.81 -18.94 -1.92
N LEU A 165 -10.56 -18.60 -1.55
CA LEU A 165 -9.37 -19.38 -1.87
C LEU A 165 -9.13 -20.47 -0.82
N ARG A 166 -9.79 -21.62 -1.00
CA ARG A 166 -9.86 -22.69 0.01
C ARG A 166 -8.52 -23.39 0.35
N ARG A 167 -7.47 -23.20 -0.44
CA ARG A 167 -6.21 -23.94 -0.28
C ARG A 167 -5.31 -23.31 0.78
N ASP A 168 -5.16 -22.00 0.72
CA ASP A 168 -4.20 -21.23 1.51
C ASP A 168 -4.79 -19.92 2.06
N GLU A 169 -6.03 -19.57 1.67
CA GLU A 169 -6.77 -18.37 2.14
C GLU A 169 -6.03 -17.06 1.84
N GLU A 170 -5.06 -17.09 0.93
CA GLU A 170 -4.22 -15.95 0.56
C GLU A 170 -4.98 -14.95 -0.31
N ASN A 171 -4.44 -13.73 -0.43
CA ASN A 171 -4.96 -12.71 -1.35
C ASN A 171 -3.88 -12.20 -2.31
N PRO A 172 -3.45 -13.00 -3.30
CA PRO A 172 -2.44 -12.56 -4.26
C PRO A 172 -2.89 -11.35 -5.09
N THR A 173 -4.18 -11.08 -5.25
CA THR A 173 -4.65 -9.83 -5.89
C THR A 173 -4.24 -8.61 -5.08
N TYR A 174 -4.52 -8.58 -3.78
CA TYR A 174 -4.09 -7.50 -2.90
C TYR A 174 -2.56 -7.32 -2.93
N GLY A 175 -1.82 -8.41 -2.66
CA GLY A 175 -0.35 -8.34 -2.60
C GLY A 175 0.27 -7.87 -3.90
N THR A 176 -0.20 -8.40 -5.03
CA THR A 176 0.31 -8.01 -6.35
C THR A 176 -0.05 -6.57 -6.69
N ALA A 177 -1.27 -6.12 -6.39
CA ALA A 177 -1.68 -4.74 -6.62
C ALA A 177 -0.80 -3.74 -5.85
N MET A 178 -0.50 -4.00 -4.58
CA MET A 178 0.33 -3.10 -3.76
C MET A 178 1.78 -3.04 -4.23
N VAL A 179 2.37 -4.18 -4.58
CA VAL A 179 3.75 -4.22 -5.11
C VAL A 179 3.82 -3.53 -6.48
N VAL A 180 2.89 -3.82 -7.39
CA VAL A 180 2.84 -3.17 -8.71
C VAL A 180 2.72 -1.65 -8.58
N LYS A 181 1.84 -1.17 -7.70
CA LYS A 181 1.67 0.28 -7.45
C LYS A 181 2.99 0.92 -7.00
N ALA A 182 3.69 0.32 -6.03
CA ALA A 182 4.97 0.83 -5.56
C ALA A 182 6.05 0.83 -6.64
N LEU A 183 6.11 -0.21 -7.48
CA LEU A 183 7.09 -0.30 -8.57
C LEU A 183 6.81 0.70 -9.69
N LEU A 184 5.53 0.98 -10.00
CA LEU A 184 5.14 1.94 -11.02
C LEU A 184 5.56 3.38 -10.68
N GLU A 185 5.48 3.79 -9.41
CA GLU A 185 5.89 5.15 -8.96
C GLU A 185 7.35 5.49 -9.28
N ARG A 186 8.20 4.46 -9.47
CA ARG A 186 9.61 4.63 -9.83
C ARG A 186 10.00 3.92 -11.12
N ARG A 187 9.04 3.62 -12.00
CA ARG A 187 9.26 2.80 -13.21
C ARG A 187 10.46 3.23 -14.04
N ALA A 188 10.66 4.55 -14.20
CA ALA A 188 11.77 5.11 -14.97
C ALA A 188 13.16 4.86 -14.36
N ALA A 189 13.23 4.59 -13.06
CA ALA A 189 14.45 4.32 -12.30
C ALA A 189 14.59 2.85 -11.89
N LEU A 190 13.78 1.94 -12.46
CA LEU A 190 13.89 0.52 -12.20
C LEU A 190 14.97 -0.13 -13.08
N GLU A 191 15.84 -0.90 -12.44
CA GLU A 191 16.77 -1.80 -13.12
C GLU A 191 16.03 -2.90 -13.90
N PRO A 192 16.66 -3.52 -14.92
CA PRO A 192 16.01 -4.49 -15.81
C PRO A 192 15.31 -5.66 -15.08
N HIS A 193 15.90 -6.16 -13.99
CA HIS A 193 15.31 -7.25 -13.22
C HIS A 193 14.03 -6.82 -12.47
N SER A 194 14.04 -5.62 -11.89
CA SER A 194 12.87 -5.05 -11.21
C SER A 194 11.77 -4.70 -12.20
N LEU A 195 12.13 -4.17 -13.38
CA LEU A 195 11.20 -3.91 -14.47
C LEU A 195 10.56 -5.21 -14.99
N ALA A 196 11.34 -6.28 -15.12
CA ALA A 196 10.80 -7.59 -15.49
C ALA A 196 9.84 -8.15 -14.43
N ALA A 197 10.14 -7.95 -13.14
CA ALA A 197 9.24 -8.35 -12.05
C ALA A 197 7.92 -7.55 -12.09
N LEU A 198 7.99 -6.23 -12.27
CA LEU A 198 6.83 -5.35 -12.48
C LEU A 198 5.96 -5.85 -13.64
N ASN A 199 6.56 -6.14 -14.80
CA ASN A 199 5.82 -6.60 -15.97
C ASN A 199 5.10 -7.92 -15.73
N ARG A 200 5.74 -8.89 -15.04
CA ARG A 200 5.07 -10.14 -14.65
C ARG A 200 3.89 -9.91 -13.70
N GLY A 201 4.02 -8.97 -12.77
CA GLY A 201 2.93 -8.60 -11.85
C GLY A 201 1.74 -7.96 -12.58
N LEU A 202 2.01 -7.04 -13.50
CA LEU A 202 1.01 -6.42 -14.37
C LEU A 202 0.29 -7.47 -15.23
N ASP A 203 1.05 -8.38 -15.86
CA ASP A 203 0.50 -9.48 -16.65
C ASP A 203 -0.35 -10.41 -15.79
N TRP A 204 0.11 -10.77 -14.59
CA TRP A 204 -0.66 -11.59 -13.68
C TRP A 204 -1.99 -10.92 -13.35
N LEU A 205 -1.99 -9.66 -12.87
CA LEU A 205 -3.23 -8.92 -12.55
C LEU A 205 -4.20 -8.88 -13.73
N ARG A 206 -3.69 -8.61 -14.95
CA ARG A 206 -4.50 -8.60 -16.17
C ARG A 206 -5.16 -9.94 -16.44
N THR A 207 -4.45 -11.06 -16.23
CA THR A 207 -5.00 -12.40 -16.45
C THR A 207 -5.97 -12.86 -15.35
N GLN A 208 -5.99 -12.20 -14.19
CA GLN A 208 -6.91 -12.52 -13.10
C GLN A 208 -8.27 -11.82 -13.19
N GLN A 209 -8.50 -10.95 -14.18
CA GLN A 209 -9.81 -10.29 -14.35
C GLN A 209 -10.90 -11.33 -14.65
N ASN A 210 -11.97 -11.33 -13.87
CA ASN A 210 -13.10 -12.21 -14.09
C ASN A 210 -13.92 -11.82 -15.33
N PRO A 211 -14.76 -12.72 -15.87
CA PRO A 211 -15.64 -12.41 -17.01
C PRO A 211 -16.63 -11.26 -16.76
N ASP A 212 -17.00 -11.00 -15.51
CA ASP A 212 -17.88 -9.89 -15.12
C ASP A 212 -17.17 -8.52 -15.10
N GLY A 213 -15.83 -8.50 -15.16
CA GLY A 213 -15.01 -7.29 -15.17
C GLY A 213 -14.31 -6.99 -13.85
N GLY A 214 -14.66 -7.67 -12.76
CA GLY A 214 -14.05 -7.47 -11.45
C GLY A 214 -12.89 -8.40 -11.15
N TRP A 215 -12.37 -8.30 -9.93
CA TRP A 215 -11.38 -9.20 -9.33
C TRP A 215 -11.86 -9.64 -7.94
N GLY A 216 -11.47 -10.86 -7.55
CA GLY A 216 -11.43 -11.30 -6.16
C GLY A 216 -9.99 -11.62 -5.76
N GLY A 217 -9.77 -12.47 -4.75
CA GLY A 217 -8.44 -12.84 -4.26
C GLY A 217 -7.53 -13.54 -5.27
N GLY A 218 -8.06 -14.04 -6.38
CA GLY A 218 -7.32 -14.67 -7.49
C GLY A 218 -8.27 -15.25 -8.54
N HIS A 219 -7.76 -16.02 -9.50
CA HIS A 219 -8.56 -16.59 -10.59
C HIS A 219 -9.80 -17.35 -10.07
N ALA A 220 -10.96 -17.04 -10.63
CA ALA A 220 -12.26 -17.68 -10.35
C ALA A 220 -12.73 -17.57 -8.88
N THR A 221 -12.24 -16.58 -8.14
CA THR A 221 -12.87 -16.13 -6.89
C THR A 221 -13.96 -15.09 -7.21
N PRO A 222 -15.05 -15.01 -6.41
CA PRO A 222 -16.06 -13.97 -6.61
C PRO A 222 -15.44 -12.57 -6.54
N SER A 223 -15.90 -11.69 -7.42
CA SER A 223 -15.43 -10.30 -7.42
C SER A 223 -15.96 -9.51 -6.23
N SER A 224 -15.12 -8.62 -5.71
CA SER A 224 -15.37 -7.72 -4.57
C SER A 224 -14.95 -6.30 -4.94
N ILE A 225 -15.47 -5.31 -4.22
CA ILE A 225 -15.13 -3.89 -4.44
C ILE A 225 -13.65 -3.66 -4.16
N GLU A 226 -13.15 -4.27 -3.10
CA GLU A 226 -11.80 -4.13 -2.61
C GLU A 226 -10.76 -4.58 -3.64
N GLU A 227 -10.75 -5.86 -3.99
CA GLU A 227 -9.81 -6.41 -4.96
C GLU A 227 -9.98 -5.80 -6.36
N THR A 228 -11.21 -5.49 -6.79
CA THR A 228 -11.44 -4.81 -8.08
C THR A 228 -10.87 -3.40 -8.09
N ALA A 229 -11.08 -2.63 -7.03
CA ALA A 229 -10.57 -1.28 -6.92
C ALA A 229 -9.04 -1.26 -6.86
N LEU A 230 -8.43 -2.14 -6.06
CA LEU A 230 -6.98 -2.26 -5.97
C LEU A 230 -6.35 -2.65 -7.32
N ALA A 231 -6.93 -3.62 -8.03
CA ALA A 231 -6.45 -4.02 -9.35
C ALA A 231 -6.60 -2.88 -10.38
N LEU A 232 -7.74 -2.19 -10.41
CA LEU A 232 -7.97 -1.05 -11.30
C LEU A 232 -6.99 0.11 -11.02
N ASP A 233 -6.80 0.47 -9.76
CA ASP A 233 -5.88 1.53 -9.33
C ASP A 233 -4.46 1.25 -9.82
N SER A 234 -3.95 0.04 -9.56
CA SER A 234 -2.60 -0.35 -9.97
C SER A 234 -2.44 -0.48 -11.50
N LEU A 235 -3.41 -1.09 -12.19
CA LEU A 235 -3.35 -1.26 -13.65
C LEU A 235 -3.48 0.08 -14.41
N SER A 236 -4.21 1.04 -13.86
CA SER A 236 -4.38 2.38 -14.46
C SER A 236 -3.06 3.17 -14.53
N GLY A 237 -2.08 2.85 -13.69
CA GLY A 237 -0.74 3.44 -13.74
C GLY A 237 0.14 2.92 -14.88
N CYS A 238 -0.35 1.97 -15.70
CA CYS A 238 0.40 1.36 -16.78
C CYS A 238 -0.27 1.60 -18.14
N ASP A 239 0.42 2.34 -18.99
CA ASP A 239 0.03 2.75 -20.34
C ASP A 239 -0.11 1.59 -21.35
N THR A 240 0.51 0.44 -21.08
CA THR A 240 0.37 -0.75 -21.94
C THR A 240 -0.87 -1.59 -21.61
N VAL A 241 -1.60 -1.28 -20.54
CA VAL A 241 -2.84 -1.98 -20.19
C VAL A 241 -3.99 -1.45 -21.05
N SER A 242 -4.78 -2.36 -21.63
CA SER A 242 -5.91 -2.00 -22.48
C SER A 242 -6.97 -1.21 -21.70
N LEU A 243 -7.44 -0.10 -22.29
CA LEU A 243 -8.56 0.68 -21.77
C LEU A 243 -9.83 -0.15 -21.62
N ASP A 244 -10.06 -1.16 -22.47
CA ASP A 244 -11.24 -2.03 -22.37
C ASP A 244 -11.27 -2.81 -21.04
N ALA A 245 -10.10 -3.28 -20.58
CA ALA A 245 -10.00 -4.00 -19.31
C ALA A 245 -10.29 -3.07 -18.12
N LEU A 246 -9.76 -1.84 -18.15
CA LEU A 246 -9.99 -0.82 -17.13
C LEU A 246 -11.45 -0.32 -17.12
N GLN A 247 -12.05 -0.18 -18.30
CA GLN A 247 -13.45 0.22 -18.47
C GLN A 247 -14.40 -0.85 -17.88
N ARG A 248 -14.15 -2.13 -18.14
CA ARG A 248 -14.93 -3.24 -17.54
C ARG A 248 -14.85 -3.24 -16.01
N ALA A 249 -13.68 -2.97 -15.44
CA ALA A 249 -13.50 -2.84 -14.00
C ALA A 249 -14.30 -1.65 -13.43
N THR A 250 -14.24 -0.52 -14.12
CA THR A 250 -14.97 0.71 -13.76
C THR A 250 -16.48 0.49 -13.81
N ASP A 251 -16.99 -0.16 -14.87
CA ASP A 251 -18.41 -0.50 -15.00
C ASP A 251 -18.87 -1.48 -13.91
N TRP A 252 -18.01 -2.44 -13.55
CA TRP A 252 -18.26 -3.36 -12.44
C TRP A 252 -18.34 -2.60 -11.11
N LEU A 253 -17.37 -1.72 -10.79
CA LEU A 253 -17.37 -0.93 -9.56
C LEU A 253 -18.58 0.00 -9.47
N ARG A 254 -18.94 0.67 -10.59
CA ARG A 254 -20.13 1.52 -10.65
C ARG A 254 -21.39 0.74 -10.29
N LYS A 255 -21.56 -0.47 -10.83
CA LYS A 255 -22.70 -1.34 -10.51
C LYS A 255 -22.65 -1.85 -9.07
N ALA A 256 -21.49 -2.33 -8.62
CA ALA A 256 -21.31 -2.90 -7.28
C ALA A 256 -21.50 -1.86 -6.16
N THR A 257 -21.26 -0.58 -6.47
CA THR A 257 -21.43 0.54 -5.55
C THR A 257 -22.77 1.28 -5.69
N GLU A 258 -23.69 0.77 -6.52
CA GLU A 258 -24.96 1.44 -6.85
C GLU A 258 -24.72 2.92 -7.24
N ASP A 259 -23.85 3.13 -8.23
CA ASP A 259 -23.42 4.46 -8.70
C ASP A 259 -22.80 5.34 -7.58
N GLY A 260 -22.09 4.71 -6.63
CA GLY A 260 -21.40 5.38 -5.52
C GLY A 260 -22.29 5.69 -4.32
N THR A 261 -23.46 5.04 -4.19
CA THR A 261 -24.39 5.26 -3.07
C THR A 261 -24.25 4.22 -1.95
N VAL A 262 -23.70 3.03 -2.25
CA VAL A 262 -23.53 1.94 -1.27
C VAL A 262 -22.14 1.32 -1.43
N PHE A 263 -21.47 1.00 -0.32
CA PHE A 263 -20.13 0.38 -0.32
C PHE A 263 -20.11 -0.82 0.63
N PRO A 264 -20.68 -1.98 0.24
CA PRO A 264 -20.64 -3.18 1.06
C PRO A 264 -19.20 -3.68 1.21
N ALA A 265 -18.72 -3.80 2.45
CA ALA A 265 -17.36 -4.25 2.73
C ALA A 265 -17.24 -5.78 2.69
N ALA A 266 -16.15 -6.26 2.09
CA ALA A 266 -15.78 -7.67 2.08
C ALA A 266 -14.79 -8.01 3.22
N PRO A 267 -14.88 -9.21 3.82
CA PRO A 267 -14.00 -9.65 4.90
C PRO A 267 -12.65 -10.15 4.34
N ILE A 268 -11.83 -9.22 3.84
CA ILE A 268 -10.51 -9.53 3.28
C ILE A 268 -9.38 -9.37 4.30
N GLY A 269 -9.66 -8.72 5.44
CA GLY A 269 -8.72 -8.59 6.54
C GLY A 269 -8.55 -9.93 7.24
N PHE A 270 -7.31 -10.33 7.49
CA PHE A 270 -6.97 -11.60 8.08
C PHE A 270 -6.13 -11.41 9.34
N TYR A 271 -6.74 -11.64 10.50
CA TYR A 271 -6.06 -11.67 11.78
C TYR A 271 -5.73 -13.12 12.18
N PHE A 272 -4.84 -13.27 13.17
CA PHE A 272 -4.40 -14.56 13.70
C PHE A 272 -5.52 -15.59 13.86
N ALA A 273 -5.19 -16.86 13.62
CA ALA A 273 -6.11 -17.99 13.76
C ALA A 273 -7.36 -17.94 12.85
N LYS A 274 -7.25 -17.34 11.66
CA LYS A 274 -8.33 -17.24 10.67
C LYS A 274 -9.50 -16.38 11.13
N LEU A 275 -9.21 -15.35 11.93
CA LEU A 275 -10.18 -14.34 12.31
C LEU A 275 -10.28 -13.32 11.18
N TRP A 276 -11.34 -13.44 10.39
CA TRP A 276 -11.64 -12.53 9.30
C TRP A 276 -12.27 -11.25 9.84
N TYR A 277 -11.78 -10.11 9.36
CA TYR A 277 -12.38 -8.80 9.60
C TYR A 277 -12.58 -8.06 8.28
N TYR A 278 -13.45 -7.06 8.32
CA TYR A 278 -13.66 -6.12 7.24
C TYR A 278 -13.48 -4.72 7.80
N GLU A 279 -13.09 -3.78 6.94
CA GLU A 279 -13.09 -2.36 7.29
C GLU A 279 -14.12 -1.63 6.45
N ARG A 280 -14.99 -0.86 7.13
CA ARG A 280 -16.10 -0.16 6.48
C ARG A 280 -15.63 0.84 5.42
N LEU A 281 -14.42 1.38 5.58
CA LEU A 281 -13.89 2.42 4.70
C LEU A 281 -13.07 1.89 3.52
N TYR A 282 -12.59 0.65 3.55
CA TYR A 282 -11.83 0.06 2.44
C TYR A 282 -12.53 0.16 1.08
N PRO A 283 -13.79 -0.29 0.90
CA PRO A 283 -14.44 -0.24 -0.41
C PRO A 283 -14.61 1.20 -0.91
N LEU A 284 -14.86 2.17 -0.01
CA LEU A 284 -14.99 3.58 -0.36
C LEU A 284 -13.63 4.18 -0.78
N ILE A 285 -12.62 4.06 0.09
CA ILE A 285 -11.29 4.66 -0.11
C ILE A 285 -10.65 4.12 -1.39
N TRP A 286 -10.68 2.80 -1.58
CA TRP A 286 -10.06 2.19 -2.75
C TRP A 286 -10.83 2.46 -4.03
N THR A 287 -12.16 2.47 -4.02
CA THR A 287 -12.94 2.86 -5.21
C THR A 287 -12.61 4.29 -5.65
N VAL A 288 -12.54 5.24 -4.70
CA VAL A 288 -12.20 6.63 -5.01
C VAL A 288 -10.77 6.74 -5.57
N SER A 289 -9.80 6.00 -5.02
CA SER A 289 -8.44 5.93 -5.57
C SER A 289 -8.46 5.40 -7.00
N ALA A 290 -9.11 4.27 -7.23
CA ALA A 290 -9.14 3.56 -8.50
C ALA A 290 -9.77 4.40 -9.62
N LEU A 291 -10.91 5.06 -9.34
CA LEU A 291 -11.57 5.93 -10.30
C LEU A 291 -10.73 7.17 -10.62
N ALA A 292 -10.04 7.75 -9.64
CA ALA A 292 -9.13 8.87 -9.87
C ALA A 292 -7.93 8.45 -10.75
N ALA A 293 -7.36 7.26 -10.49
CA ALA A 293 -6.28 6.73 -11.32
C ALA A 293 -6.74 6.46 -12.76
N PHE A 294 -7.94 5.89 -12.93
CA PHE A 294 -8.53 5.66 -14.24
C PHE A 294 -8.83 6.98 -14.99
N GLU A 295 -9.33 8.01 -14.30
CA GLU A 295 -9.57 9.31 -14.90
C GLU A 295 -8.28 9.94 -15.45
N VAL A 296 -7.18 9.84 -14.70
CA VAL A 296 -5.85 10.30 -15.17
C VAL A 296 -5.43 9.51 -16.42
N ARG A 297 -5.61 8.18 -16.40
CA ARG A 297 -5.29 7.31 -17.55
C ARG A 297 -6.08 7.69 -18.80
N LEU A 298 -7.39 7.94 -18.67
CA LEU A 298 -8.26 8.38 -19.77
C LEU A 298 -7.84 9.73 -20.36
N LYS A 299 -7.38 10.67 -19.52
CA LYS A 299 -6.90 11.97 -19.98
C LYS A 299 -5.58 11.87 -20.73
N ALA A 300 -4.71 10.93 -20.37
CA ALA A 300 -3.42 10.71 -21.02
C ALA A 300 -3.52 10.04 -22.40
N ASP A 301 -4.60 9.28 -22.67
CA ASP A 301 -4.84 8.62 -23.96
C ASP A 301 -5.60 9.49 -24.98
N ARG A 302 -6.03 10.71 -24.60
CA ARG A 302 -6.68 11.68 -25.48
C ARG A 302 -5.67 12.66 -26.07
#